data_AF-A0A6F8T8H5-F1
#
_entry.id   AF-A0A6F8T8H5-F1
#
_cell.length_a   1.000
_cell.length_b   1.000
_cell.length_c   1.000
_cell.angle_alpha   90.00
_cell.angle_beta   90.00
_cell.angle_gamma   90.00
#
_symmetry.space_group_name_H-M   'P 1'
#
loop_
_entity.id
_entity.type
_entity.pdbx_description
1 polymer ?
#
loop_
_entity_poly.entity_id
_entity_poly.type
_entity_poly.pdbx_seq_one_letter_code
_entity_poly.pdbx_strand_id
1 'polypeptide(L)'
;MSYGNIKAMLKESKETVIENSWLLHTDKEITDLKLGWREQSKKQQLEQFYDGQTLIEEKLGRFALSLISTPSLTQTQQDKVLRIWGNTHRSMAEKARALIQLAGKTGYFDPALVKIMPRFLQLFSNDQALFDFLRAPQQFINQNDHVTAYDVQLLEFVIKDPVIHYLHLGQHVQQTFESELTQTMQSLHLENYGCRDAKRFEQCIKPNVKDEVLEQSKKTFSGEIIIGMAGASDNYTRKLITSTAKVVRKTKMGECHSFAQLAAEHLLTQAEQKKLNLDIKIVSHDAQLGSHTFLLINHYTDDLYDLSNCIIVDPWAYSMGYRDTQGIFTIDNYPFPSMTTNLTCCYNSINDVEHLNRRYDVNIDPEEFEKMRSNIPFQEPPEQKVNSEEARQFIEYLYGGVQNLIPNPIKEAALKEIIKDLNFDDISPSKAIKLAADIYFAGLVEGGPQEGYNWSKQENLTGDVLGTEEHFKEYFVEAFNRYPEVKSFWTNYLQINHQEENLQTEKITVESILKIGQDLANDKNMMHQYSPSNPDTFFNIKY
;
A
#
# COMPACT_ATOMS: atom_id res chain seq x y z
N MET A 1 18.84 6.56 25.89
CA MET A 1 19.89 5.67 26.43
C MET A 1 21.25 6.18 25.98
N SER A 2 22.21 6.43 26.89
CA SER A 2 23.51 7.02 26.51
C SER A 2 24.51 5.94 26.04
N TYR A 3 25.49 6.33 25.22
CA TYR A 3 26.59 5.46 24.78
C TYR A 3 27.38 4.85 25.95
N GLY A 4 27.36 5.51 27.13
CA GLY A 4 27.94 4.98 28.37
C GLY A 4 27.20 3.75 28.92
N ASN A 5 25.87 3.70 28.79
CA ASN A 5 25.06 2.57 29.27
C ASN A 5 25.21 1.34 28.35
N ILE A 6 25.37 1.56 27.04
CA ILE A 6 25.67 0.49 26.07
C ILE A 6 27.05 -0.12 26.34
N LYS A 7 28.03 0.70 26.73
CA LYS A 7 29.38 0.23 27.07
C LYS A 7 29.44 -0.55 28.39
N ALA A 8 28.53 -0.26 29.33
CA ALA A 8 28.39 -1.01 30.59
C ALA A 8 27.73 -2.37 30.36
N MET A 9 26.67 -2.44 29.54
CA MET A 9 26.02 -3.71 29.16
C MET A 9 26.97 -4.63 28.36
N LEU A 10 27.80 -4.06 27.48
CA LEU A 10 28.86 -4.80 26.76
C LEU A 10 30.05 -5.20 27.65
N LYS A 11 30.15 -4.66 28.86
CA LYS A 11 31.18 -5.05 29.83
C LYS A 11 30.69 -6.18 30.74
N GLU A 12 29.41 -6.23 31.06
CA GLU A 12 28.78 -7.34 31.79
C GLU A 12 28.61 -8.60 30.91
N SER A 13 28.50 -8.47 29.58
CA SER A 13 28.48 -9.63 28.66
C SER A 13 29.85 -10.30 28.45
N LYS A 14 30.94 -9.74 29.02
CA LYS A 14 32.30 -10.31 28.89
C LYS A 14 32.62 -11.39 29.92
N GLU A 15 31.75 -11.64 30.89
CA GLU A 15 31.98 -12.67 31.91
C GLU A 15 31.48 -14.07 31.51
N THR A 16 30.80 -14.20 30.36
CA THR A 16 30.53 -15.49 29.71
C THR A 16 31.31 -15.57 28.39
N VAL A 17 32.52 -16.11 28.48
CA VAL A 17 33.42 -16.35 27.35
C VAL A 17 32.85 -17.48 26.47
N ILE A 18 32.24 -17.09 25.35
CA ILE A 18 32.49 -17.74 24.07
C ILE A 18 33.00 -16.63 23.16
N GLU A 19 34.32 -16.55 23.00
CA GLU A 19 34.95 -15.64 22.05
C GLU A 19 34.64 -16.13 20.63
N ASN A 20 33.59 -15.58 20.02
CA ASN A 20 33.31 -15.70 18.60
C ASN A 20 34.38 -14.93 17.81
N SER A 21 35.58 -15.50 17.70
CA SER A 21 36.73 -14.91 17.01
C SER A 21 36.42 -14.54 15.55
N TRP A 22 35.52 -15.29 14.91
CA TRP A 22 35.04 -15.02 13.55
C TRP A 22 34.30 -13.67 13.42
N LEU A 23 33.47 -13.30 14.39
CA LEU A 23 32.77 -12.01 14.38
C LEU A 23 33.78 -10.85 14.41
N LEU A 24 34.88 -10.99 15.17
CA LEU A 24 35.94 -9.99 15.20
C LEU A 24 36.66 -9.86 13.85
N HIS A 25 36.88 -10.98 13.15
CA HIS A 25 37.43 -10.97 11.79
C HIS A 25 36.46 -10.30 10.80
N THR A 26 35.17 -10.63 10.86
CA THR A 26 34.15 -10.02 10.00
C THR A 26 33.96 -8.53 10.29
N ASP A 27 33.98 -8.09 11.55
CA ASP A 27 33.88 -6.66 11.91
C ASP A 27 35.02 -5.83 11.31
N LYS A 28 36.24 -6.38 11.34
CA LYS A 28 37.40 -5.76 10.71
C LYS A 28 37.23 -5.70 9.19
N GLU A 29 36.80 -6.79 8.55
CA GLU A 29 36.56 -6.84 7.11
C GLU A 29 35.47 -5.87 6.65
N ILE A 30 34.35 -5.79 7.38
CA ILE A 30 33.29 -4.80 7.14
C ILE A 30 33.86 -3.39 7.27
N THR A 31 34.72 -3.15 8.25
CA THR A 31 35.35 -1.83 8.46
C THR A 31 36.26 -1.46 7.29
N ASP A 32 37.10 -2.39 6.85
CA ASP A 32 38.02 -2.19 5.72
C ASP A 32 37.25 -2.01 4.40
N LEU A 33 36.20 -2.82 4.17
CA LEU A 33 35.28 -2.67 3.04
C LEU A 33 34.59 -1.30 3.04
N LYS A 34 34.05 -0.86 4.19
CA LYS A 34 33.42 0.46 4.35
C LYS A 34 34.39 1.58 3.96
N LEU A 35 35.64 1.49 4.40
CA LEU A 35 36.65 2.51 4.11
C LEU A 35 36.97 2.56 2.61
N GLY A 36 37.28 1.42 2.00
CA GLY A 36 37.60 1.35 0.56
C GLY A 36 36.44 1.82 -0.32
N TRP A 37 35.23 1.33 -0.02
CA TRP A 37 34.03 1.71 -0.75
C TRP A 37 33.70 3.20 -0.62
N ARG A 38 33.76 3.76 0.60
CA ARG A 38 33.50 5.19 0.83
C ARG A 38 34.41 6.07 -0.02
N GLU A 39 35.70 5.73 -0.15
CA GLU A 39 36.60 6.51 -1.00
C GLU A 39 36.24 6.41 -2.48
N GLN A 40 35.88 5.22 -2.97
CA GLN A 40 35.44 5.03 -4.35
C GLN A 40 34.11 5.74 -4.66
N SER A 41 33.11 5.62 -3.79
CA SER A 41 31.82 6.30 -3.96
C SER A 41 31.98 7.81 -3.90
N LYS A 42 32.80 8.35 -3.01
CA LYS A 42 33.07 9.81 -2.98
C LYS A 42 33.60 10.31 -4.33
N LYS A 43 34.48 9.54 -4.96
CA LYS A 43 35.02 9.88 -6.29
C LYS A 43 33.92 9.89 -7.35
N GLN A 44 33.13 8.83 -7.44
CA GLN A 44 32.03 8.72 -8.42
C GLN A 44 30.95 9.78 -8.20
N GLN A 45 30.59 10.05 -6.94
CA GLN A 45 29.59 11.07 -6.58
C GLN A 45 30.08 12.47 -6.93
N LEU A 46 31.38 12.74 -6.74
CA LEU A 46 31.96 14.00 -7.15
C LEU A 46 31.79 14.21 -8.65
N GLU A 47 32.02 13.17 -9.47
CA GLU A 47 31.89 13.21 -10.93
C GLU A 47 30.45 13.52 -11.39
N GLN A 48 29.42 13.11 -10.65
CA GLN A 48 28.00 13.36 -11.00
C GLN A 48 27.60 14.84 -10.99
N PHE A 49 28.30 15.65 -10.19
CA PHE A 49 28.07 17.09 -10.15
C PHE A 49 28.70 17.82 -11.33
N TYR A 50 29.50 17.15 -12.17
CA TYR A 50 30.13 17.76 -13.33
C TYR A 50 29.31 17.51 -14.61
N ASP A 51 29.46 18.42 -15.57
CA ASP A 51 29.18 18.24 -16.99
C ASP A 51 30.47 18.52 -17.76
N GLY A 52 31.09 17.46 -18.29
CA GLY A 52 32.49 17.49 -18.71
C GLY A 52 33.42 17.88 -17.56
N GLN A 53 34.02 19.07 -17.63
CA GLN A 53 34.92 19.62 -16.60
C GLN A 53 34.26 20.70 -15.73
N THR A 54 32.99 21.03 -15.99
CA THR A 54 32.28 22.12 -15.31
C THR A 54 31.40 21.58 -14.20
N LEU A 55 31.59 22.06 -12.98
CA LEU A 55 30.74 21.72 -11.84
C LEU A 55 29.40 22.48 -11.92
N ILE A 56 28.29 21.76 -11.82
CA ILE A 56 26.92 22.29 -11.95
C ILE A 56 26.34 22.59 -10.56
N GLU A 57 26.12 23.87 -10.27
CA GLU A 57 25.63 24.36 -8.97
C GLU A 57 24.26 23.79 -8.60
N GLU A 58 23.32 23.73 -9.55
CA GLU A 58 21.98 23.21 -9.33
C GLU A 58 21.99 21.76 -8.84
N LYS A 59 22.82 20.90 -9.45
CA LYS A 59 22.99 19.50 -9.06
C LYS A 59 23.51 19.39 -7.63
N LEU A 60 24.50 20.23 -7.28
CA LEU A 60 25.06 20.24 -5.93
C LEU A 60 24.08 20.80 -4.89
N GLY A 61 23.27 21.80 -5.27
CA GLY A 61 22.24 22.38 -4.41
C GLY A 61 21.13 21.38 -4.08
N ARG A 62 20.67 20.62 -5.07
CA ARG A 62 19.72 19.51 -4.85
C ARG A 62 20.29 18.46 -3.90
N PHE A 63 21.58 18.14 -4.02
CA PHE A 63 22.24 17.22 -3.11
C PHE A 63 22.37 17.77 -1.68
N ALA A 64 22.68 19.07 -1.52
CA ALA A 64 22.69 19.69 -0.19
C ALA A 64 21.29 19.63 0.46
N LEU A 65 20.24 19.91 -0.31
CA LEU A 65 18.85 19.79 0.14
C LEU A 65 18.49 18.35 0.51
N SER A 66 18.88 17.36 -0.30
CA SER A 66 18.61 15.95 -0.01
C SER A 66 19.29 15.48 1.26
N LEU A 67 20.51 15.95 1.52
CA LEU A 67 21.20 15.70 2.80
C LEU A 67 20.42 16.32 3.96
N ILE A 68 19.99 17.58 3.86
CA ILE A 68 19.21 18.24 4.92
C ILE A 68 17.90 17.51 5.21
N SER A 69 17.22 17.03 4.17
CA SER A 69 15.97 16.27 4.30
C SER A 69 16.16 14.81 4.68
N THR A 70 17.40 14.35 4.91
CA THR A 70 17.68 12.96 5.29
C THR A 70 17.35 12.74 6.78
N PRO A 71 16.40 11.85 7.12
CA PRO A 71 15.97 11.63 8.51
C PRO A 71 17.08 11.09 9.42
N SER A 72 18.09 10.43 8.86
CA SER A 72 19.23 9.87 9.61
C SER A 72 20.30 10.89 9.98
N LEU A 73 20.23 12.14 9.49
CA LEU A 73 21.13 13.21 9.93
C LEU A 73 20.61 13.88 11.21
N THR A 74 21.49 13.98 12.21
CA THR A 74 21.25 14.81 13.40
C THR A 74 21.15 16.29 13.03
N GLN A 75 20.47 17.09 13.84
CA GLN A 75 20.39 18.56 13.66
C GLN A 75 21.78 19.19 13.50
N THR A 76 22.77 18.73 14.29
CA THR A 76 24.16 19.20 14.18
C THR A 76 24.78 18.92 12.81
N GLN A 77 24.44 17.80 12.18
CA GLN A 77 24.92 17.45 10.84
C GLN A 77 24.18 18.25 9.76
N GLN A 78 22.87 18.46 9.90
CA GLN A 78 22.08 19.31 9.00
C GLN A 78 22.58 20.77 9.03
N ASP A 79 22.85 21.31 10.22
CA ASP A 79 23.43 22.65 10.38
C ASP A 79 24.81 22.76 9.73
N LYS A 80 25.60 21.67 9.75
CA LYS A 80 26.89 21.61 9.03
C LYS A 80 26.68 21.65 7.52
N VAL A 81 25.67 20.95 6.97
CA VAL A 81 25.33 21.03 5.54
C VAL A 81 24.99 22.47 5.17
N LEU A 82 24.10 23.12 5.94
CA LEU A 82 23.71 24.52 5.73
C LEU A 82 24.90 25.47 5.80
N ARG A 83 25.80 25.30 6.78
CA ARG A 83 27.03 26.11 6.89
C ARG A 83 27.98 25.89 5.72
N ILE A 84 28.13 24.66 5.22
CA ILE A 84 28.97 24.39 4.05
C ILE A 84 28.37 25.05 2.80
N TRP A 85 27.05 24.93 2.61
CA TRP A 85 26.34 25.48 1.47
C TRP A 85 26.33 27.02 1.46
N GLY A 86 25.99 27.64 2.60
CA GLY A 86 25.91 29.08 2.78
C GLY A 86 27.26 29.81 2.89
N ASN A 87 28.38 29.10 2.90
CA ASN A 87 29.71 29.72 2.99
C ASN A 87 30.12 30.31 1.63
N THR A 88 30.01 31.63 1.49
CA THR A 88 30.36 32.39 0.27
C THR A 88 31.86 32.43 -0.01
N HIS A 89 32.71 32.11 0.98
CA HIS A 89 34.17 32.09 0.84
C HIS A 89 34.70 30.75 0.30
N ARG A 90 33.87 29.72 0.18
CA ARG A 90 34.26 28.43 -0.42
C ARG A 90 33.90 28.41 -1.89
N SER A 91 34.84 27.98 -2.73
CA SER A 91 34.57 27.64 -4.12
C SER A 91 33.56 26.48 -4.20
N MET A 92 32.87 26.36 -5.32
CA MET A 92 31.90 25.29 -5.53
C MET A 92 32.53 23.90 -5.43
N ALA A 93 33.77 23.71 -5.90
CA ALA A 93 34.51 22.45 -5.78
C ALA A 93 34.87 22.12 -4.32
N GLU A 94 35.11 23.12 -3.48
CA GLU A 94 35.34 22.92 -2.04
C GLU A 94 34.04 22.61 -1.30
N LYS A 95 32.92 23.25 -1.68
CA LYS A 95 31.59 22.90 -1.19
C LYS A 95 31.25 21.45 -1.54
N ALA A 96 31.45 21.04 -2.79
CA ALA A 96 31.20 19.67 -3.26
C ALA A 96 32.00 18.65 -2.44
N ARG A 97 33.32 18.84 -2.34
CA ARG A 97 34.19 17.95 -1.55
C ARG A 97 33.78 17.89 -0.08
N ALA A 98 33.45 19.02 0.53
CA ALA A 98 33.03 19.06 1.93
C ALA A 98 31.68 18.37 2.18
N LEU A 99 30.70 18.56 1.28
CA LEU A 99 29.39 17.91 1.35
C LEU A 99 29.51 16.39 1.16
N ILE A 100 30.27 15.96 0.15
CA ILE A 100 30.55 14.53 -0.12
C ILE A 100 31.31 13.91 1.05
N GLN A 101 32.29 14.61 1.63
CA GLN A 101 33.01 14.13 2.80
C GLN A 101 32.10 13.98 4.01
N LEU A 102 31.19 14.93 4.23
CA LEU A 102 30.20 14.85 5.30
C LEU A 102 29.27 13.65 5.06
N ALA A 103 28.68 13.52 3.88
CA ALA A 103 27.81 12.42 3.48
C ALA A 103 28.50 11.05 3.65
N GLY A 104 29.75 10.92 3.23
CA GLY A 104 30.52 9.68 3.44
C GLY A 104 30.82 9.39 4.92
N LYS A 105 31.00 10.40 5.77
CA LYS A 105 31.18 10.21 7.22
C LYS A 105 29.90 9.81 7.92
N THR A 106 28.75 10.23 7.41
CA THR A 106 27.43 9.90 7.96
C THR A 106 26.86 8.60 7.40
N GLY A 107 27.62 7.86 6.60
CA GLY A 107 27.18 6.60 5.99
C GLY A 107 26.12 6.78 4.91
N TYR A 108 25.96 7.98 4.37
CA TYR A 108 24.96 8.28 3.33
C TYR A 108 25.18 7.44 2.05
N PHE A 109 26.43 7.07 1.77
CA PHE A 109 26.81 6.24 0.62
C PHE A 109 27.14 4.78 1.00
N ASP A 110 26.85 4.36 2.23
CA ASP A 110 27.13 2.98 2.66
C ASP A 110 26.20 2.02 1.89
N PRO A 111 26.73 0.92 1.33
CA PRO A 111 25.95 0.01 0.52
C PRO A 111 24.96 -0.77 1.39
N ALA A 112 23.89 -1.26 0.77
CA ALA A 112 22.88 -2.11 1.38
C ALA A 112 23.48 -3.27 2.19
N LEU A 113 24.42 -4.02 1.59
CA LEU A 113 25.09 -5.16 2.22
C LEU A 113 25.71 -4.81 3.58
N VAL A 114 26.35 -3.65 3.66
CA VAL A 114 27.05 -3.21 4.87
C VAL A 114 26.09 -2.99 6.04
N LYS A 115 24.86 -2.52 5.76
CA LYS A 115 23.84 -2.31 6.78
C LYS A 115 23.18 -3.61 7.20
N ILE A 116 23.02 -4.54 6.26
CA ILE A 116 22.39 -5.85 6.47
C ILE A 116 23.32 -6.83 7.22
N MET A 117 24.63 -6.73 7.00
CA MET A 117 25.60 -7.70 7.49
C MET A 117 25.54 -7.97 9.01
N PRO A 118 25.46 -6.98 9.92
CA PRO A 118 25.38 -7.26 11.36
C PRO A 118 24.21 -8.18 11.73
N ARG A 119 23.07 -7.99 11.06
CA ARG A 119 21.88 -8.80 11.29
C ARG A 119 21.97 -10.18 10.67
N PHE A 120 22.64 -10.30 9.52
CA PHE A 120 22.95 -11.59 8.90
C PHE A 120 23.79 -12.45 9.84
N LEU A 121 24.83 -11.88 10.44
CA LEU A 121 25.71 -12.62 11.34
C LEU A 121 24.97 -13.06 12.62
N GLN A 122 23.98 -12.30 13.07
CA GLN A 122 23.15 -12.65 14.24
C GLN A 122 22.26 -13.88 14.01
N LEU A 123 22.02 -14.29 12.77
CA LEU A 123 21.24 -15.50 12.46
C LEU A 123 21.99 -16.79 12.82
N PHE A 124 23.30 -16.71 13.03
CA PHE A 124 24.15 -17.87 13.28
C PHE A 124 24.61 -17.90 14.73
N SER A 125 24.33 -19.01 15.41
CA SER A 125 24.73 -19.22 16.80
C SER A 125 26.23 -19.50 16.97
N ASN A 126 26.91 -19.93 15.90
CA ASN A 126 28.33 -20.25 15.88
C ASN A 126 28.88 -20.33 14.44
N ASP A 127 30.20 -20.52 14.32
CA ASP A 127 30.92 -20.70 13.06
C ASP A 127 30.37 -21.83 12.19
N GLN A 128 30.07 -22.98 12.79
CA GLN A 128 29.63 -24.15 12.05
C GLN A 128 28.30 -23.88 11.36
N ALA A 129 27.35 -23.23 12.05
CA ALA A 129 26.06 -22.84 11.47
C ALA A 129 26.22 -21.89 10.28
N LEU A 130 27.12 -20.90 10.39
CA LEU A 130 27.44 -20.00 9.28
C LEU A 130 28.04 -20.77 8.09
N PHE A 131 29.02 -21.66 8.33
CA PHE A 131 29.63 -22.44 7.25
C PHE A 131 28.68 -23.46 6.63
N ASP A 132 27.78 -24.05 7.40
CA ASP A 132 26.73 -24.95 6.90
C ASP A 132 25.80 -24.20 5.96
N PHE A 133 25.39 -22.98 6.31
CA PHE A 133 24.66 -22.10 5.43
C PHE A 133 25.45 -21.74 4.16
N LEU A 134 26.69 -21.26 4.28
CA LEU A 134 27.48 -20.84 3.11
C LEU A 134 27.75 -21.99 2.11
N ARG A 135 27.84 -23.23 2.59
CA ARG A 135 28.02 -24.43 1.75
C ARG A 135 26.72 -24.90 1.11
N ALA A 136 25.63 -24.93 1.88
CA ALA A 136 24.35 -25.47 1.44
C ALA A 136 23.17 -24.63 1.99
N PRO A 137 22.92 -23.42 1.43
CA PRO A 137 21.96 -22.47 1.97
C PRO A 137 20.54 -23.03 2.12
N GLN A 138 20.04 -23.71 1.08
CA GLN A 138 18.68 -24.28 1.10
C GLN A 138 18.54 -25.40 2.13
N GLN A 139 19.59 -26.21 2.30
CA GLN A 139 19.59 -27.28 3.30
C GLN A 139 19.57 -26.68 4.71
N PHE A 140 20.36 -25.63 4.96
CA PHE A 140 20.35 -24.91 6.22
C PHE A 140 18.95 -24.36 6.53
N ILE A 141 18.31 -23.68 5.57
CA ILE A 141 16.96 -23.13 5.75
C ILE A 141 15.95 -24.24 6.09
N ASN A 142 15.97 -25.34 5.34
CA ASN A 142 15.05 -26.46 5.55
C ASN A 142 15.25 -27.20 6.89
N GLN A 143 16.43 -27.08 7.50
CA GLN A 143 16.78 -27.74 8.76
C GLN A 143 16.58 -26.85 9.99
N ASN A 144 16.25 -25.57 9.81
CA ASN A 144 16.12 -24.59 10.89
C ASN A 144 14.71 -23.96 10.87
N ASP A 145 13.78 -24.59 11.59
CA ASP A 145 12.37 -24.20 11.68
C ASP A 145 12.13 -22.78 12.26
N HIS A 146 13.16 -22.16 12.84
CA HIS A 146 13.10 -20.81 13.42
C HIS A 146 13.45 -19.69 12.43
N VAL A 147 13.90 -20.02 11.21
CA VAL A 147 14.27 -19.01 10.20
C VAL A 147 13.00 -18.41 9.62
N THR A 148 12.76 -17.12 9.85
CA THR A 148 11.57 -16.43 9.34
C THR A 148 11.71 -16.07 7.86
N ALA A 149 10.59 -15.73 7.19
CA ALA A 149 10.63 -15.24 5.81
C ALA A 149 11.55 -14.01 5.65
N TYR A 150 11.57 -13.13 6.66
CA TYR A 150 12.49 -11.99 6.71
C TYR A 150 13.95 -12.46 6.75
N ASP A 151 14.27 -13.45 7.59
CA ASP A 151 15.62 -13.98 7.70
C ASP A 151 16.07 -14.64 6.40
N VAL A 152 15.19 -15.42 5.76
CA VAL A 152 15.45 -16.01 4.44
C VAL A 152 15.78 -14.92 3.41
N GLN A 153 15.00 -13.84 3.36
CA GLN A 153 15.25 -12.74 2.43
C GLN A 153 16.58 -12.04 2.71
N LEU A 154 16.93 -11.89 3.99
CA LEU A 154 18.18 -11.30 4.43
C LEU A 154 19.39 -12.18 4.08
N LEU A 155 19.28 -13.49 4.28
CA LEU A 155 20.26 -14.50 3.84
C LEU A 155 20.48 -14.42 2.33
N GLU A 156 19.40 -14.34 1.55
CA GLU A 156 19.46 -14.23 0.08
C GLU A 156 20.18 -12.95 -0.37
N PHE A 157 19.83 -11.78 0.20
CA PHE A 157 20.47 -10.51 -0.15
C PHE A 157 21.99 -10.55 0.08
N VAL A 158 22.44 -11.15 1.19
CA VAL A 158 23.86 -11.19 1.51
C VAL A 158 24.62 -12.10 0.55
N ILE A 159 24.13 -13.31 0.27
CA ILE A 159 24.88 -14.26 -0.58
C ILE A 159 24.84 -13.91 -2.07
N LYS A 160 23.82 -13.18 -2.52
CA LYS A 160 23.71 -12.74 -3.92
C LYS A 160 24.44 -11.43 -4.17
N ASP A 161 24.78 -10.67 -3.13
CA ASP A 161 25.53 -9.43 -3.32
C ASP A 161 26.94 -9.76 -3.84
N PRO A 162 27.36 -9.26 -5.01
CA PRO A 162 28.70 -9.53 -5.56
C PRO A 162 29.83 -9.13 -4.61
N VAL A 163 29.58 -8.17 -3.72
CA VAL A 163 30.56 -7.68 -2.76
C VAL A 163 30.91 -8.73 -1.71
N ILE A 164 30.04 -9.71 -1.47
CA ILE A 164 30.30 -10.81 -0.53
C ILE A 164 31.58 -11.56 -0.89
N HIS A 165 31.88 -11.70 -2.18
CA HIS A 165 33.06 -12.42 -2.68
C HIS A 165 34.38 -11.68 -2.41
N TYR A 166 34.33 -10.39 -2.05
CA TYR A 166 35.51 -9.66 -1.59
C TYR A 166 35.80 -9.88 -0.10
N LEU A 167 34.85 -10.46 0.65
CA LEU A 167 35.05 -10.85 2.05
C LEU A 167 35.65 -12.26 2.12
N HIS A 168 36.42 -12.58 3.16
CA HIS A 168 36.99 -13.92 3.31
C HIS A 168 35.88 -14.98 3.44
N LEU A 169 34.79 -14.67 4.15
CA LEU A 169 33.61 -15.52 4.25
C LEU A 169 32.98 -15.82 2.87
N GLY A 170 33.06 -14.90 1.91
CA GLY A 170 32.55 -15.09 0.56
C GLY A 170 33.27 -16.17 -0.24
N GLN A 171 34.50 -16.53 0.13
CA GLN A 171 35.25 -17.64 -0.48
C GLN A 171 34.62 -19.00 -0.16
N HIS A 172 33.78 -19.07 0.87
CA HIS A 172 33.10 -20.29 1.30
C HIS A 172 31.70 -20.45 0.71
N VAL A 173 31.20 -19.45 -0.03
CA VAL A 173 29.91 -19.52 -0.73
C VAL A 173 30.04 -20.53 -1.88
N GLN A 174 29.41 -21.70 -1.74
CA GLN A 174 29.47 -22.76 -2.76
C GLN A 174 28.23 -22.78 -3.65
N GLN A 175 27.11 -22.29 -3.14
CA GLN A 175 25.81 -22.28 -3.82
C GLN A 175 25.06 -21.00 -3.48
N THR A 176 24.21 -20.55 -4.41
CA THR A 176 23.20 -19.52 -4.15
C THR A 176 21.83 -20.18 -4.06
N PHE A 177 20.87 -19.50 -3.43
CA PHE A 177 19.48 -19.92 -3.41
C PHE A 177 18.59 -18.71 -3.72
N GLU A 178 17.32 -18.97 -4.03
CA GLU A 178 16.31 -17.92 -4.20
C GLU A 178 15.15 -18.21 -3.27
N SER A 179 14.70 -17.21 -2.50
CA SER A 179 13.52 -17.36 -1.66
C SER A 179 12.25 -17.55 -2.50
N GLU A 180 11.23 -18.16 -1.91
CA GLU A 180 9.91 -18.30 -2.56
C GLU A 180 9.32 -16.95 -2.98
N LEU A 181 9.54 -15.91 -2.18
CA LEU A 181 9.12 -14.55 -2.49
C LEU A 181 9.87 -14.01 -3.73
N THR A 182 11.20 -14.18 -3.80
CA THR A 182 11.99 -13.79 -4.97
C THR A 182 11.53 -14.54 -6.22
N GLN A 183 11.39 -15.87 -6.16
CA GLN A 183 10.92 -16.66 -7.31
C GLN A 183 9.52 -16.21 -7.77
N THR A 184 8.63 -15.95 -6.81
CA THR A 184 7.28 -15.43 -7.09
C THR A 184 7.36 -14.07 -7.78
N MET A 185 8.15 -13.13 -7.27
CA MET A 185 8.30 -11.80 -7.85
C MET A 185 8.96 -11.84 -9.24
N GLN A 186 9.95 -12.71 -9.46
CA GLN A 186 10.55 -12.92 -10.79
C GLN A 186 9.51 -13.37 -11.82
N SER A 187 8.57 -14.25 -11.44
CA SER A 187 7.50 -14.71 -12.35
C SER A 187 6.51 -13.61 -12.78
N LEU A 188 6.53 -12.45 -12.11
CA LEU A 188 5.76 -11.27 -12.54
C LEU A 188 6.36 -10.62 -13.79
N HIS A 189 7.63 -10.91 -14.09
CA HIS A 189 8.40 -10.39 -15.23
C HIS A 189 8.42 -8.86 -15.30
N LEU A 190 8.81 -8.22 -14.20
CA LEU A 190 8.84 -6.76 -14.03
C LEU A 190 9.73 -6.05 -15.07
N GLU A 191 10.71 -6.74 -15.64
CA GLU A 191 11.56 -6.25 -16.74
C GLU A 191 10.76 -5.82 -17.99
N ASN A 192 9.54 -6.34 -18.13
CA ASN A 192 8.66 -6.03 -19.25
C ASN A 192 7.78 -4.78 -19.03
N TYR A 193 7.88 -4.11 -17.87
CA TYR A 193 6.99 -3.00 -17.52
C TYR A 193 7.73 -1.66 -17.49
N GLY A 194 7.11 -0.63 -18.05
CA GLY A 194 7.58 0.76 -17.97
C GLY A 194 6.93 1.54 -16.82
N CYS A 195 7.61 2.57 -16.33
CA CYS A 195 7.12 3.47 -15.29
C CYS A 195 6.74 4.82 -15.89
N ARG A 196 5.44 5.17 -15.86
CA ARG A 196 4.89 6.37 -16.51
C ARG A 196 5.24 7.65 -15.76
N ASP A 197 5.30 7.60 -14.44
CA ASP A 197 5.62 8.73 -13.56
C ASP A 197 7.13 8.91 -13.33
N ALA A 198 7.99 8.11 -13.98
CA ALA A 198 9.45 8.21 -13.86
C ALA A 198 9.99 9.63 -14.11
N LYS A 199 9.45 10.32 -15.13
CA LYS A 199 9.84 11.71 -15.45
C LYS A 199 9.46 12.70 -14.34
N ARG A 200 8.38 12.46 -13.61
CA ARG A 200 7.96 13.28 -12.47
C ARG A 200 8.86 13.06 -11.26
N PHE A 201 9.40 11.85 -11.12
CA PHE A 201 10.24 11.42 -10.00
C PHE A 201 11.68 11.10 -10.44
N GLU A 202 12.27 11.94 -11.31
CA GLU A 202 13.62 11.73 -11.83
C GLU A 202 14.69 11.56 -10.74
N GLN A 203 14.48 12.17 -9.58
CA GLN A 203 15.34 12.06 -8.40
C GLN A 203 15.34 10.66 -7.76
N CYS A 204 14.31 9.86 -8.03
CA CYS A 204 14.15 8.50 -7.53
C CYS A 204 14.70 7.45 -8.50
N ILE A 205 15.18 7.84 -9.69
CA ILE A 205 15.73 6.91 -10.67
C ILE A 205 17.18 6.58 -10.30
N LYS A 206 17.53 5.29 -10.36
CA LYS A 206 18.91 4.84 -10.12
C LYS A 206 19.85 5.51 -11.14
N PRO A 207 20.87 6.29 -10.69
CA PRO A 207 21.58 7.22 -11.59
C PRO A 207 22.24 6.58 -12.81
N ASN A 208 22.71 5.35 -12.70
CA ASN A 208 23.43 4.63 -13.75
C ASN A 208 22.52 4.11 -14.88
N VAL A 209 21.20 4.08 -14.68
CA VAL A 209 20.22 3.61 -15.67
C VAL A 209 19.17 4.68 -15.97
N LYS A 210 19.46 5.94 -15.62
CA LYS A 210 18.50 7.04 -15.72
C LYS A 210 17.95 7.23 -17.12
N ASP A 211 18.82 7.25 -18.12
CA ASP A 211 18.41 7.47 -19.51
C ASP A 211 17.54 6.32 -20.03
N GLU A 212 17.89 5.08 -19.69
CA GLU A 212 17.12 3.89 -20.05
C GLU A 212 15.70 3.94 -19.45
N VAL A 213 15.58 4.25 -18.16
CA VAL A 213 14.28 4.35 -17.46
C VAL A 213 13.42 5.48 -18.06
N LEU A 214 14.02 6.64 -18.34
CA LEU A 214 13.33 7.77 -18.96
C LEU A 214 12.95 7.54 -20.43
N GLU A 215 13.69 6.70 -21.14
CA GLU A 215 13.30 6.29 -22.49
C GLU A 215 12.14 5.30 -22.44
N GLN A 216 12.18 4.34 -21.52
CA GLN A 216 11.08 3.40 -21.30
C GLN A 216 9.78 4.11 -20.88
N SER A 217 9.86 5.18 -20.09
CA SER A 217 8.69 5.97 -19.67
C SER A 217 8.03 6.76 -20.81
N LYS A 218 8.73 6.97 -21.93
CA LYS A 218 8.23 7.74 -23.09
C LYS A 218 7.56 6.86 -24.14
N LYS A 219 7.68 5.53 -24.03
CA LYS A 219 7.06 4.62 -25.00
C LYS A 219 5.54 4.83 -24.97
N THR A 220 5.00 5.40 -26.04
CA THR A 220 3.55 5.53 -26.26
C THR A 220 2.95 4.15 -26.39
N PHE A 221 2.11 3.76 -25.43
CA PHE A 221 1.34 2.53 -25.50
C PHE A 221 -0.13 2.84 -25.81
N SER A 222 -0.65 2.18 -26.84
CA SER A 222 -2.03 2.27 -27.30
C SER A 222 -2.95 1.36 -26.46
N GLY A 223 -3.12 1.70 -25.18
CA GLY A 223 -4.01 1.01 -24.26
C GLY A 223 -5.03 1.96 -23.64
N GLU A 224 -6.14 1.41 -23.16
CA GLU A 224 -7.14 2.15 -22.37
C GLU A 224 -6.48 2.88 -21.20
N ILE A 225 -6.95 4.09 -20.92
CA ILE A 225 -6.48 4.90 -19.79
C ILE A 225 -6.75 4.12 -18.49
N ILE A 226 -5.74 4.02 -17.64
CA ILE A 226 -5.81 3.32 -16.36
C ILE A 226 -6.84 4.02 -15.47
N ILE A 227 -7.94 3.35 -15.14
CA ILE A 227 -8.87 3.79 -14.09
C ILE A 227 -8.13 3.61 -12.75
N GLY A 228 -8.00 4.68 -11.96
CA GLY A 228 -7.24 4.69 -10.69
C GLY A 228 -6.14 5.75 -10.59
N MET A 229 -5.94 6.61 -11.60
CA MET A 229 -4.92 7.68 -11.64
C MET A 229 -5.06 8.81 -10.59
N ALA A 230 -5.93 8.69 -9.60
CA ALA A 230 -6.23 9.74 -8.62
C ALA A 230 -5.33 9.71 -7.36
N GLY A 231 -4.20 8.99 -7.40
CA GLY A 231 -3.31 8.84 -6.24
C GLY A 231 -3.66 7.62 -5.39
N ALA A 232 -2.97 7.47 -4.26
CA ALA A 232 -3.24 6.37 -3.34
C ALA A 232 -4.69 6.43 -2.81
N SER A 233 -5.39 5.29 -2.80
CA SER A 233 -6.69 5.17 -2.12
C SER A 233 -6.46 4.89 -0.65
N ASP A 234 -7.26 5.51 0.23
CA ASP A 234 -7.22 5.26 1.67
C ASP A 234 -7.61 3.82 2.01
N ASN A 235 -8.40 3.15 1.15
CA ASN A 235 -8.75 1.75 1.26
C ASN A 235 -8.82 1.09 -0.14
N TYR A 236 -8.01 0.04 -0.36
CA TYR A 236 -8.09 -0.82 -1.54
C TYR A 236 -8.93 -2.05 -1.24
N THR A 237 -9.80 -2.43 -2.17
CA THR A 237 -10.53 -3.71 -2.14
C THR A 237 -9.85 -4.75 -3.03
N ARG A 238 -10.07 -6.04 -2.76
CA ARG A 238 -9.58 -7.15 -3.62
C ARG A 238 -9.95 -6.92 -5.10
N LYS A 239 -11.19 -6.50 -5.38
CA LYS A 239 -11.69 -6.18 -6.73
C LYS A 239 -10.90 -5.04 -7.39
N LEU A 240 -10.63 -3.96 -6.65
CA LEU A 240 -9.87 -2.83 -7.16
C LEU A 240 -8.43 -3.26 -7.50
N ILE A 241 -7.77 -3.97 -6.56
CA ILE A 241 -6.42 -4.54 -6.75
C ILE A 241 -6.37 -5.38 -8.04
N THR A 242 -7.31 -6.32 -8.22
CA THR A 242 -7.39 -7.17 -9.42
C THR A 242 -7.62 -6.37 -10.69
N SER A 243 -8.55 -5.41 -10.67
CA SER A 243 -8.88 -4.62 -11.86
C SER A 243 -7.70 -3.76 -12.31
N THR A 244 -7.03 -3.07 -11.39
CA THR A 244 -5.82 -2.27 -11.66
C THR A 244 -4.70 -3.16 -12.19
N ALA A 245 -4.42 -4.28 -11.52
CA ALA A 245 -3.39 -5.22 -11.95
C ALA A 245 -3.65 -5.77 -13.35
N LYS A 246 -4.91 -6.07 -13.71
CA LYS A 246 -5.29 -6.51 -15.06
C LYS A 246 -4.96 -5.45 -16.12
N VAL A 247 -5.22 -4.18 -15.84
CA VAL A 247 -4.89 -3.07 -16.74
C VAL A 247 -3.38 -2.90 -16.86
N VAL A 248 -2.63 -2.91 -15.76
CA VAL A 248 -1.16 -2.81 -15.78
C VAL A 248 -0.53 -3.97 -16.55
N ARG A 249 -1.03 -5.21 -16.39
CA ARG A 249 -0.59 -6.38 -17.17
C ARG A 249 -0.85 -6.22 -18.68
N LYS A 250 -2.01 -5.67 -19.06
CA LYS A 250 -2.40 -5.44 -20.46
C LYS A 250 -1.56 -4.34 -21.11
N THR A 251 -1.34 -3.24 -20.39
CA THR A 251 -0.65 -2.04 -20.90
C THR A 251 0.87 -2.13 -20.77
N LYS A 252 1.39 -3.00 -19.89
CA LYS A 252 2.80 -3.08 -19.52
C LYS A 252 3.37 -1.74 -19.03
N MET A 253 2.52 -0.92 -18.42
CA MET A 253 2.85 0.41 -17.93
C MET A 253 2.14 0.64 -16.60
N GLY A 254 2.85 1.23 -15.63
CA GLY A 254 2.31 1.56 -14.32
C GLY A 254 2.90 2.84 -13.73
N GLU A 255 2.35 3.24 -12.60
CA GLU A 255 2.79 4.32 -11.72
C GLU A 255 2.99 3.75 -10.30
N CYS A 256 3.50 4.55 -9.37
CA CYS A 256 3.79 4.14 -7.99
C CYS A 256 2.70 3.26 -7.34
N HIS A 257 1.45 3.72 -7.36
CA HIS A 257 0.29 3.05 -6.75
C HIS A 257 -0.20 1.82 -7.53
N SER A 258 -0.19 1.87 -8.86
CA SER A 258 -0.69 0.77 -9.68
C SER A 258 0.29 -0.41 -9.70
N PHE A 259 1.59 -0.15 -9.54
CA PHE A 259 2.61 -1.19 -9.39
C PHE A 259 2.48 -1.94 -8.07
N ALA A 260 2.19 -1.25 -6.97
CA ALA A 260 1.87 -1.91 -5.71
C ALA A 260 0.67 -2.86 -5.85
N GLN A 261 -0.41 -2.41 -6.51
CA GLN A 261 -1.58 -3.25 -6.77
C GLN A 261 -1.26 -4.43 -7.70
N LEU A 262 -0.39 -4.25 -8.70
CA LEU A 262 0.08 -5.35 -9.56
C LEU A 262 0.78 -6.45 -8.75
N ALA A 263 1.72 -6.08 -7.88
CA ALA A 263 2.40 -7.06 -7.04
C ALA A 263 1.47 -7.67 -5.99
N ALA A 264 0.58 -6.87 -5.40
CA ALA A 264 -0.39 -7.36 -4.42
C ALA A 264 -1.29 -8.43 -5.04
N GLU A 265 -1.89 -8.15 -6.22
CA GLU A 265 -2.66 -9.14 -6.97
C GLU A 265 -1.87 -10.44 -7.21
N HIS A 266 -0.62 -10.31 -7.64
CA HIS A 266 0.24 -11.45 -7.95
C HIS A 266 0.53 -12.31 -6.73
N LEU A 267 0.94 -11.69 -5.63
CA LEU A 267 1.26 -12.38 -4.37
C LEU A 267 0.01 -12.97 -3.70
N LEU A 268 -1.11 -12.22 -3.67
CA LEU A 268 -2.40 -12.71 -3.16
C LEU A 268 -2.86 -13.93 -3.97
N THR A 269 -2.75 -13.89 -5.30
CA THR A 269 -3.10 -15.03 -6.15
C THR A 269 -2.23 -16.27 -5.85
N GLN A 270 -0.92 -16.10 -5.61
CA GLN A 270 -0.07 -17.23 -5.20
C GLN A 270 -0.43 -17.76 -3.81
N ALA A 271 -0.81 -16.87 -2.88
CA ALA A 271 -1.26 -17.24 -1.55
C ALA A 271 -2.59 -18.00 -1.58
N GLU A 272 -3.55 -17.54 -2.38
CA GLU A 272 -4.82 -18.23 -2.67
C GLU A 272 -4.58 -19.63 -3.27
N GLN A 273 -3.54 -19.79 -4.09
CA GLN A 273 -3.12 -21.08 -4.65
C GLN A 273 -2.30 -21.96 -3.68
N LYS A 274 -2.14 -21.54 -2.42
CA LYS A 274 -1.32 -22.21 -1.39
C LYS A 274 0.16 -22.41 -1.81
N LYS A 275 0.65 -21.57 -2.73
CA LYS A 275 2.05 -21.58 -3.20
C LYS A 275 2.95 -20.62 -2.42
N LEU A 276 2.34 -19.72 -1.63
CA LEU A 276 3.04 -18.72 -0.84
C LEU A 276 2.28 -18.50 0.46
N ASN A 277 2.94 -18.64 1.61
CA ASN A 277 2.30 -18.42 2.91
C ASN A 277 2.78 -17.11 3.54
N LEU A 278 2.34 -15.98 2.98
CA LEU A 278 2.76 -14.64 3.42
C LEU A 278 1.55 -13.73 3.60
N ASP A 279 1.57 -12.94 4.67
CA ASP A 279 0.60 -11.86 4.89
C ASP A 279 1.06 -10.59 4.20
N ILE A 280 0.10 -9.92 3.55
CA ILE A 280 0.34 -8.80 2.65
C ILE A 280 -0.45 -7.59 3.15
N LYS A 281 0.26 -6.52 3.48
CA LYS A 281 -0.31 -5.19 3.71
C LYS A 281 0.07 -4.29 2.55
N ILE A 282 -0.88 -3.55 1.98
CA ILE A 282 -0.57 -2.42 1.10
C ILE A 282 -0.57 -1.18 1.98
N VAL A 283 0.51 -0.41 1.93
CA VAL A 283 0.65 0.84 2.67
C VAL A 283 0.95 1.98 1.70
N SER A 284 0.50 3.18 2.05
CA SER A 284 0.84 4.39 1.34
C SER A 284 1.49 5.40 2.27
N HIS A 285 2.59 5.99 1.81
CA HIS A 285 3.17 7.20 2.37
C HIS A 285 2.29 8.40 2.01
N ASP A 286 1.89 9.18 3.01
CA ASP A 286 1.25 10.48 2.81
C ASP A 286 2.22 11.62 3.18
N ALA A 287 2.66 12.35 2.15
CA ALA A 287 3.31 13.64 2.31
C ALA A 287 2.79 14.60 1.24
N GLN A 288 2.66 15.88 1.61
CA GLN A 288 2.14 17.00 0.82
C GLN A 288 2.81 17.21 -0.58
N LEU A 289 3.86 16.44 -0.91
CA LEU A 289 4.60 16.48 -2.18
C LEU A 289 4.28 15.31 -3.14
N GLY A 290 3.53 14.30 -2.68
CA GLY A 290 3.08 13.14 -3.45
C GLY A 290 3.01 11.85 -2.61
N SER A 291 2.05 10.98 -2.91
CA SER A 291 1.88 9.68 -2.23
C SER A 291 2.66 8.56 -2.95
N HIS A 292 3.31 7.67 -2.20
CA HIS A 292 3.95 6.46 -2.73
C HIS A 292 3.38 5.22 -2.04
N THR A 293 3.02 4.20 -2.80
CA THR A 293 2.40 2.97 -2.28
C THR A 293 3.33 1.79 -2.52
N PHE A 294 3.47 0.92 -1.51
CA PHE A 294 4.24 -0.31 -1.58
C PHE A 294 3.61 -1.36 -0.65
N LEU A 295 4.15 -2.58 -0.64
CA LEU A 295 3.65 -3.66 0.19
C LEU A 295 4.58 -3.91 1.37
N LEU A 296 4.00 -4.25 2.50
CA LEU A 296 4.69 -4.83 3.65
C LEU A 296 4.32 -6.30 3.76
N ILE A 297 5.34 -7.14 3.87
CA ILE A 297 5.23 -8.57 4.14
C ILE A 297 5.83 -8.86 5.51
N ASN A 298 5.27 -9.85 6.22
CA ASN A 298 5.72 -10.23 7.57
C ASN A 298 5.53 -9.10 8.61
N HIS A 299 4.55 -8.21 8.39
CA HIS A 299 4.21 -7.10 9.27
C HIS A 299 2.86 -7.32 9.96
N TYR A 300 2.88 -7.78 11.21
CA TYR A 300 1.67 -8.24 11.92
C TYR A 300 1.00 -7.19 12.81
N THR A 301 1.63 -6.04 13.03
CA THR A 301 1.13 -4.96 13.89
C THR A 301 0.31 -3.93 13.11
N ASP A 302 -0.57 -3.21 13.78
CA ASP A 302 -1.20 -1.99 13.22
C ASP A 302 -0.30 -0.76 13.38
N ASP A 303 0.73 -0.87 14.23
CA ASP A 303 1.80 0.12 14.34
C ASP A 303 2.70 0.05 13.09
N LEU A 304 2.60 1.06 12.23
CA LEU A 304 3.39 1.22 11.00
C LEU A 304 4.68 2.04 11.21
N TYR A 305 5.05 2.37 12.46
CA TYR A 305 6.31 3.06 12.76
C TYR A 305 7.50 2.09 12.83
N ASP A 306 7.26 0.83 13.21
CA ASP A 306 8.31 -0.19 13.30
C ASP A 306 8.30 -1.14 12.10
N LEU A 307 9.23 -0.88 11.17
CA LEU A 307 9.45 -1.70 9.98
C LEU A 307 10.66 -2.64 10.10
N SER A 308 11.20 -2.81 11.31
CA SER A 308 12.47 -3.51 11.53
C SER A 308 12.45 -4.97 11.09
N ASN A 309 11.31 -5.66 11.12
CA ASN A 309 11.22 -7.09 10.77
C ASN A 309 10.32 -7.37 9.56
N CYS A 310 9.99 -6.33 8.79
CA CYS A 310 9.16 -6.44 7.61
C CYS A 310 10.00 -6.46 6.33
N ILE A 311 9.46 -7.13 5.32
CA ILE A 311 9.98 -7.06 3.96
C ILE A 311 9.12 -6.04 3.21
N ILE A 312 9.77 -5.08 2.56
CA ILE A 312 9.14 -4.11 1.68
C ILE A 312 9.14 -4.70 0.27
N VAL A 313 7.98 -4.78 -0.38
CA VAL A 313 7.89 -5.12 -1.80
C VAL A 313 7.42 -3.89 -2.57
N ASP A 314 8.29 -3.38 -3.43
CA ASP A 314 8.11 -2.17 -4.21
C ASP A 314 8.54 -2.38 -5.68
N PRO A 315 7.60 -2.79 -6.55
CA PRO A 315 7.86 -2.95 -7.98
C PRO A 315 8.12 -1.63 -8.71
N TRP A 316 7.68 -0.50 -8.15
CA TRP A 316 7.99 0.81 -8.71
C TRP A 316 9.48 1.11 -8.55
N ALA A 317 10.08 0.83 -7.39
CA ALA A 317 11.53 0.91 -7.20
C ALA A 317 12.30 0.05 -8.23
N TYR A 318 11.81 -1.16 -8.53
CA TYR A 318 12.39 -2.00 -9.60
C TYR A 318 12.35 -1.27 -10.96
N SER A 319 11.19 -0.73 -11.34
CA SER A 319 11.03 0.01 -12.60
C SER A 319 11.84 1.31 -12.64
N MET A 320 12.16 1.90 -11.48
CA MET A 320 13.07 3.05 -11.34
C MET A 320 14.56 2.65 -11.40
N GLY A 321 14.87 1.38 -11.65
CA GLY A 321 16.22 0.90 -11.94
C GLY A 321 16.88 0.06 -10.85
N TYR A 322 16.22 -0.14 -9.70
CA TYR A 322 16.72 -0.97 -8.59
C TYR A 322 16.39 -2.45 -8.81
N ARG A 323 16.83 -2.99 -9.97
CA ARG A 323 16.43 -4.31 -10.49
C ARG A 323 17.07 -5.49 -9.76
N ASP A 324 18.19 -5.26 -9.10
CA ASP A 324 19.03 -6.26 -8.43
C ASP A 324 18.32 -7.00 -7.29
N THR A 325 17.25 -6.41 -6.74
CA THR A 325 16.49 -7.01 -5.64
C THR A 325 15.11 -7.56 -6.05
N GLN A 326 14.77 -7.54 -7.35
CA GLN A 326 13.42 -7.91 -7.83
C GLN A 326 12.28 -7.09 -7.21
N GLY A 327 12.58 -5.87 -6.75
CA GLY A 327 11.61 -5.03 -6.06
C GLY A 327 11.35 -5.46 -4.61
N ILE A 328 12.23 -6.28 -4.01
CA ILE A 328 12.12 -6.73 -2.63
C ILE A 328 13.20 -6.03 -1.80
N PHE A 329 12.88 -5.57 -0.61
CA PHE A 329 13.78 -4.79 0.24
C PHE A 329 13.54 -5.09 1.72
N THR A 330 14.53 -4.82 2.56
CA THR A 330 14.34 -4.53 3.97
C THR A 330 14.43 -3.02 4.18
N ILE A 331 14.10 -2.54 5.39
CA ILE A 331 14.30 -1.13 5.73
C ILE A 331 15.76 -0.67 5.55
N ASP A 332 16.73 -1.58 5.66
CA ASP A 332 18.16 -1.28 5.58
C ASP A 332 18.65 -1.04 4.14
N ASN A 333 18.04 -1.68 3.15
CA ASN A 333 18.43 -1.55 1.74
C ASN A 333 17.40 -0.86 0.84
N TYR A 334 16.25 -0.45 1.40
CA TYR A 334 15.24 0.26 0.63
C TYR A 334 15.76 1.61 0.12
N PRO A 335 15.67 1.91 -1.20
CA PRO A 335 16.28 3.10 -1.78
C PRO A 335 15.60 4.42 -1.39
N PHE A 336 14.38 4.38 -0.83
CA PHE A 336 13.59 5.56 -0.51
C PHE A 336 13.24 5.65 0.99
N PRO A 337 14.22 5.79 1.89
CA PRO A 337 14.00 5.76 3.35
C PRO A 337 13.11 6.89 3.88
N SER A 338 12.88 7.96 3.10
CA SER A 338 11.92 9.01 3.44
C SER A 338 10.46 8.57 3.25
N MET A 339 10.21 7.59 2.37
CA MET A 339 8.88 7.05 2.06
C MET A 339 8.45 5.95 3.04
N THR A 340 9.27 5.59 4.03
CA THR A 340 8.96 4.55 5.04
C THR A 340 8.43 5.14 6.35
N THR A 341 7.92 6.37 6.29
CA THR A 341 7.36 7.11 7.44
C THR A 341 6.00 7.68 7.05
N ASN A 342 5.17 8.10 8.00
CA ASN A 342 3.81 8.60 7.74
C ASN A 342 3.00 7.63 6.86
N LEU A 343 3.03 6.36 7.23
CA LEU A 343 2.37 5.30 6.48
C LEU A 343 0.92 5.16 6.94
N THR A 344 0.04 4.99 5.96
CA THR A 344 -1.36 4.59 6.17
C THR A 344 -1.54 3.20 5.58
N CYS A 345 -2.22 2.32 6.31
CA CYS A 345 -2.58 1.00 5.79
C CYS A 345 -3.78 1.16 4.84
N CYS A 346 -3.58 0.80 3.58
CA CYS A 346 -4.60 0.86 2.54
C CYS A 346 -5.25 -0.51 2.28
N TYR A 347 -4.60 -1.60 2.64
CA TYR A 347 -5.15 -2.96 2.57
C TYR A 347 -4.39 -3.88 3.51
N ASN A 348 -5.09 -4.85 4.11
CA ASN A 348 -4.49 -5.87 4.95
C ASN A 348 -5.14 -7.23 4.66
N SER A 349 -4.38 -8.18 4.14
CA SER A 349 -4.88 -9.52 3.78
C SER A 349 -5.41 -10.31 4.98
N ILE A 350 -4.99 -9.98 6.20
CA ILE A 350 -5.49 -10.61 7.43
C ILE A 350 -6.93 -10.18 7.72
N ASN A 351 -7.33 -8.96 7.30
CA ASN A 351 -8.67 -8.43 7.52
C ASN A 351 -9.62 -8.72 6.35
N ASP A 352 -9.14 -9.43 5.33
CA ASP A 352 -9.91 -9.78 4.14
C ASP A 352 -10.60 -11.13 4.35
N VAL A 353 -11.90 -11.09 4.68
CA VAL A 353 -12.69 -12.27 5.06
C VAL A 353 -12.81 -13.28 3.92
N GLU A 354 -12.75 -12.84 2.65
CA GLU A 354 -12.67 -13.75 1.48
C GLU A 354 -11.35 -14.53 1.44
N HIS A 355 -10.23 -13.91 1.86
CA HIS A 355 -8.90 -14.52 1.85
C HIS A 355 -8.70 -15.47 3.05
N LEU A 356 -9.31 -15.17 4.20
CA LEU A 356 -9.33 -16.05 5.38
C LEU A 356 -10.16 -17.33 5.12
N ASN A 357 -11.35 -17.20 4.53
CA ASN A 357 -12.23 -18.34 4.26
C ASN A 357 -11.62 -19.39 3.29
N ARG A 358 -10.64 -19.00 2.47
CA ARG A 358 -9.97 -19.90 1.50
C ARG A 358 -8.65 -20.50 2.00
N ARG A 359 -8.02 -19.92 3.04
CA ARG A 359 -6.75 -20.41 3.62
C ARG A 359 -6.94 -21.69 4.46
N TYR A 360 -8.10 -21.89 5.08
CA TYR A 360 -8.34 -22.97 6.06
C TYR A 360 -9.03 -24.22 5.50
N ASP A 361 -8.79 -24.56 4.23
CA ASP A 361 -9.24 -25.82 3.65
C ASP A 361 -8.19 -26.94 3.89
N VAL A 362 -7.88 -27.18 5.17
CA VAL A 362 -7.05 -28.28 5.67
C VAL A 362 -7.89 -28.98 6.75
N ASN A 363 -7.99 -30.31 6.71
CA ASN A 363 -8.71 -31.16 7.68
C ASN A 363 -8.34 -30.81 9.13
N ILE A 364 -9.00 -29.81 9.69
CA ILE A 364 -9.04 -29.53 11.12
C ILE A 364 -10.29 -30.24 11.62
N ASP A 365 -10.11 -31.02 12.68
CA ASP A 365 -11.19 -31.75 13.35
C ASP A 365 -12.36 -30.79 13.63
N PRO A 366 -13.58 -31.06 13.12
CA PRO A 366 -14.74 -30.18 13.27
C PRO A 366 -15.00 -29.72 14.72
N GLU A 367 -14.62 -30.53 15.72
CA GLU A 367 -14.78 -30.18 17.14
C GLU A 367 -13.77 -29.15 17.66
N GLU A 368 -12.55 -29.10 17.13
CA GLU A 368 -11.55 -28.08 17.48
C GLU A 368 -11.89 -26.74 16.82
N PHE A 369 -12.41 -26.80 15.58
CA PHE A 369 -12.91 -25.63 14.87
C PHE A 369 -14.18 -25.05 15.52
N GLU A 370 -15.12 -25.88 16.00
CA GLU A 370 -16.29 -25.40 16.76
C GLU A 370 -15.92 -24.74 18.09
N LYS A 371 -14.85 -25.21 18.76
CA LYS A 371 -14.34 -24.56 19.98
C LYS A 371 -13.68 -23.20 19.72
N MET A 372 -13.04 -22.99 18.57
CA MET A 372 -12.51 -21.68 18.18
C MET A 372 -13.63 -20.74 17.68
N ARG A 373 -14.60 -21.28 16.95
CA ARG A 373 -15.74 -20.53 16.39
C ARG A 373 -16.75 -20.06 17.44
N SER A 374 -16.89 -20.77 18.56
CA SER A 374 -17.81 -20.44 19.66
C SER A 374 -17.38 -19.26 20.55
N ASN A 375 -16.16 -18.74 20.37
CA ASN A 375 -15.64 -17.61 21.17
C ASN A 375 -15.48 -16.29 20.39
N ILE A 376 -15.93 -16.21 19.13
CA ILE A 376 -15.86 -14.97 18.34
C ILE A 376 -17.21 -14.76 17.62
N PRO A 377 -18.03 -13.76 18.03
CA PRO A 377 -19.30 -13.49 17.38
C PRO A 377 -19.08 -12.56 16.19
N PHE A 378 -18.83 -13.13 15.01
CA PHE A 378 -19.00 -12.42 13.74
C PHE A 378 -19.49 -13.38 12.66
N GLN A 379 -20.78 -13.29 12.34
CA GLN A 379 -21.37 -13.89 11.14
C GLN A 379 -21.39 -12.80 10.05
N GLU A 380 -20.66 -12.99 8.96
CA GLU A 380 -20.91 -12.19 7.76
C GLU A 380 -22.23 -12.63 7.11
N PRO A 381 -23.08 -11.69 6.63
CA PRO A 381 -24.34 -12.04 5.99
C PRO A 381 -24.12 -12.49 4.54
N PRO A 382 -24.96 -13.38 4.01
CA PRO A 382 -24.87 -13.83 2.62
C PRO A 382 -25.10 -12.66 1.65
N GLU A 383 -24.25 -12.53 0.62
CA GLU A 383 -24.46 -11.59 -0.49
C GLU A 383 -25.85 -11.82 -1.10
N GLN A 384 -26.77 -10.88 -0.87
CA GLN A 384 -28.14 -10.97 -1.37
C GLN A 384 -28.22 -10.48 -2.81
N LYS A 385 -28.78 -11.35 -3.66
CA LYS A 385 -29.14 -11.07 -5.05
C LYS A 385 -30.39 -10.20 -5.10
N VAL A 386 -30.24 -8.87 -5.03
CA VAL A 386 -31.27 -7.97 -5.54
C VAL A 386 -31.08 -7.88 -7.04
N ASN A 387 -32.12 -8.10 -7.84
CA ASN A 387 -32.02 -7.97 -9.28
C ASN A 387 -32.07 -6.49 -9.74
N SER A 388 -31.47 -6.19 -10.90
CA SER A 388 -31.33 -4.81 -11.41
C SER A 388 -32.67 -4.13 -11.71
N GLU A 389 -33.70 -4.88 -12.07
CA GLU A 389 -35.01 -4.34 -12.42
C GLU A 389 -35.79 -3.87 -11.18
N GLU A 390 -35.78 -4.64 -10.10
CA GLU A 390 -36.38 -4.23 -8.82
C GLU A 390 -35.62 -3.06 -8.19
N ALA A 391 -34.29 -3.03 -8.31
CA ALA A 391 -33.49 -1.88 -7.90
C ALA A 391 -33.84 -0.62 -8.72
N ARG A 392 -33.95 -0.75 -10.06
CA ARG A 392 -34.33 0.35 -10.94
C ARG A 392 -35.69 0.92 -10.55
N GLN A 393 -36.70 0.06 -10.38
CA GLN A 393 -38.04 0.50 -10.02
C GLN A 393 -38.12 1.14 -8.63
N PHE A 394 -37.34 0.65 -7.66
CA PHE A 394 -37.21 1.30 -6.35
C PHE A 394 -36.62 2.71 -6.48
N ILE A 395 -35.56 2.88 -7.27
CA ILE A 395 -34.92 4.18 -7.48
C ILE A 395 -35.85 5.13 -8.25
N GLU A 396 -36.61 4.64 -9.23
CA GLU A 396 -37.66 5.40 -9.92
C GLU A 396 -38.77 5.85 -8.98
N TYR A 397 -39.11 5.04 -7.99
CA TYR A 397 -40.04 5.41 -6.94
C TYR A 397 -39.48 6.54 -6.07
N LEU A 398 -38.23 6.43 -5.59
CA LEU A 398 -37.56 7.53 -4.86
C LEU A 398 -37.45 8.81 -5.70
N TYR A 399 -37.14 8.67 -6.98
CA TYR A 399 -37.11 9.78 -7.94
C TYR A 399 -38.46 10.49 -8.03
N GLY A 400 -39.58 9.74 -8.13
CA GLY A 400 -40.92 10.30 -8.10
C GLY A 400 -41.24 11.02 -6.78
N GLY A 401 -40.72 10.51 -5.65
CA GLY A 401 -40.82 11.16 -4.35
C GLY A 401 -40.06 12.50 -4.30
N VAL A 402 -38.87 12.57 -4.90
CA VAL A 402 -38.11 13.83 -5.03
C VAL A 402 -38.87 14.83 -5.88
N GLN A 403 -39.44 14.41 -7.01
CA GLN A 403 -40.15 15.34 -7.90
C GLN A 403 -41.42 15.94 -7.27
N ASN A 404 -42.17 15.15 -6.50
CA ASN A 404 -43.51 15.52 -6.06
C ASN A 404 -43.61 15.92 -4.58
N LEU A 405 -42.70 15.45 -3.72
CA LEU A 405 -42.79 15.63 -2.27
C LEU A 405 -41.66 16.52 -1.72
N ILE A 406 -40.43 16.37 -2.24
CA ILE A 406 -39.25 17.16 -1.84
C ILE A 406 -38.49 17.74 -3.05
N PRO A 407 -39.08 18.67 -3.83
CA PRO A 407 -38.53 19.12 -5.11
C PRO A 407 -37.09 19.62 -4.99
N ASN A 408 -36.14 18.84 -5.50
CA ASN A 408 -34.73 19.19 -5.52
C ASN A 408 -34.09 18.74 -6.85
N PRO A 409 -33.73 19.67 -7.75
CA PRO A 409 -33.26 19.35 -9.09
C PRO A 409 -31.90 18.63 -9.10
N ILE A 410 -31.08 18.83 -8.08
CA ILE A 410 -29.76 18.18 -7.98
C ILE A 410 -29.92 16.72 -7.52
N LYS A 411 -30.80 16.47 -6.54
CA LYS A 411 -31.18 15.09 -6.16
C LYS A 411 -31.83 14.35 -7.32
N GLU A 412 -32.70 15.02 -8.07
CA GLU A 412 -33.34 14.46 -9.25
C GLU A 412 -32.29 14.02 -10.30
N ALA A 413 -31.31 14.89 -10.58
CA ALA A 413 -30.22 14.59 -11.50
C ALA A 413 -29.34 13.43 -11.01
N ALA A 414 -29.01 13.40 -9.71
CA ALA A 414 -28.21 12.32 -9.13
C ALA A 414 -28.91 10.96 -9.20
N LEU A 415 -30.22 10.89 -8.89
CA LEU A 415 -30.99 9.65 -9.00
C LEU A 415 -31.12 9.16 -10.45
N LYS A 416 -31.24 10.07 -11.42
CA LYS A 416 -31.21 9.75 -12.85
C LYS A 416 -29.88 9.12 -13.28
N GLU A 417 -28.75 9.68 -12.83
CA GLU A 417 -27.44 9.12 -13.14
C GLU A 417 -27.23 7.74 -12.48
N ILE A 418 -27.76 7.52 -11.27
CA ILE A 418 -27.74 6.18 -10.63
C ILE A 418 -28.55 5.16 -11.44
N ILE A 419 -29.75 5.52 -11.91
CA ILE A 419 -30.55 4.63 -12.78
C ILE A 419 -29.78 4.28 -14.05
N LYS A 420 -29.07 5.24 -14.62
CA LYS A 420 -28.27 5.07 -15.82
C LYS A 420 -27.08 4.15 -15.58
N ASP A 421 -26.27 4.40 -14.55
CA ASP A 421 -25.15 3.55 -14.18
C ASP A 421 -25.62 2.12 -13.83
N LEU A 422 -26.81 1.97 -13.23
CA LEU A 422 -27.41 0.67 -12.97
C LEU A 422 -27.78 -0.06 -14.28
N ASN A 423 -28.33 0.66 -15.28
CA ASN A 423 -28.67 0.08 -16.58
C ASN A 423 -27.46 -0.35 -17.41
N PHE A 424 -26.29 0.26 -17.15
CA PHE A 424 -25.03 -0.10 -17.81
C PHE A 424 -24.18 -1.10 -17.00
N ASP A 425 -24.72 -1.65 -15.90
CA ASP A 425 -24.00 -2.52 -14.95
C ASP A 425 -22.73 -1.88 -14.33
N ASP A 426 -22.63 -0.54 -14.37
CA ASP A 426 -21.52 0.22 -13.78
C ASP A 426 -21.60 0.21 -12.24
N ILE A 427 -22.80 0.04 -11.68
CA ILE A 427 -23.06 -0.14 -10.24
C ILE A 427 -23.94 -1.37 -9.99
N SER A 428 -23.68 -2.10 -8.90
CA SER A 428 -24.51 -3.26 -8.54
C SER A 428 -25.88 -2.82 -7.97
N PRO A 429 -26.94 -3.64 -8.12
CA PRO A 429 -28.28 -3.32 -7.63
C PRO A 429 -28.32 -2.92 -6.15
N SER A 430 -27.66 -3.67 -5.28
CA SER A 430 -27.59 -3.39 -3.83
C SER A 430 -26.87 -2.07 -3.52
N LYS A 431 -25.83 -1.73 -4.28
CA LYS A 431 -25.11 -0.45 -4.14
C LYS A 431 -25.96 0.72 -4.64
N ALA A 432 -26.66 0.54 -5.76
CA ALA A 432 -27.56 1.54 -6.34
C ALA A 432 -28.70 1.89 -5.38
N ILE A 433 -29.33 0.88 -4.76
CA ILE A 433 -30.37 1.05 -3.74
C ILE A 433 -29.85 1.84 -2.53
N LYS A 434 -28.66 1.49 -2.02
CA LYS A 434 -28.06 2.20 -0.87
C LYS A 434 -27.74 3.66 -1.19
N LEU A 435 -27.12 3.92 -2.34
CA LEU A 435 -26.78 5.28 -2.78
C LEU A 435 -28.02 6.14 -3.03
N ALA A 436 -29.04 5.59 -3.69
CA ALA A 436 -30.27 6.30 -3.96
C ALA A 436 -31.02 6.67 -2.67
N ALA A 437 -31.08 5.74 -1.70
CA ALA A 437 -31.65 6.02 -0.39
C ALA A 437 -30.86 7.11 0.35
N ASP A 438 -29.53 7.04 0.34
CA ASP A 438 -28.68 8.02 1.02
C ASP A 438 -28.83 9.44 0.45
N ILE A 439 -28.84 9.57 -0.88
CA ILE A 439 -29.09 10.86 -1.58
C ILE A 439 -30.50 11.37 -1.30
N TYR A 440 -31.49 10.48 -1.26
CA TYR A 440 -32.86 10.85 -0.94
C TYR A 440 -32.93 11.47 0.47
N PHE A 441 -32.29 10.85 1.47
CA PHE A 441 -32.26 11.32 2.86
C PHE A 441 -31.27 12.47 3.14
N ALA A 442 -30.41 12.84 2.19
CA ALA A 442 -29.46 13.93 2.37
C ALA A 442 -30.15 15.29 2.57
N GLY A 443 -29.59 16.15 3.43
CA GLY A 443 -30.14 17.50 3.64
C GLY A 443 -29.76 18.48 2.52
N LEU A 444 -28.56 18.31 1.97
CA LEU A 444 -28.02 19.11 0.88
C LEU A 444 -27.27 18.20 -0.09
N VAL A 445 -27.51 18.36 -1.38
CA VAL A 445 -26.76 17.69 -2.46
C VAL A 445 -26.26 18.77 -3.41
N GLU A 446 -24.98 18.72 -3.73
CA GLU A 446 -24.26 19.67 -4.58
C GLU A 446 -23.48 18.91 -5.66
N GLY A 447 -23.02 19.65 -6.68
CA GLY A 447 -22.27 19.08 -7.79
C GLY A 447 -23.14 18.71 -8.99
N GLY A 448 -22.59 17.87 -9.88
CA GLY A 448 -23.21 17.58 -11.15
C GLY A 448 -22.49 16.46 -11.92
N PRO A 449 -22.98 16.10 -13.13
CA PRO A 449 -22.52 14.93 -13.84
C PRO A 449 -21.00 14.89 -14.09
N GLN A 450 -20.38 16.04 -14.38
CA GLN A 450 -18.96 16.12 -14.71
C GLN A 450 -18.03 16.18 -13.49
N GLU A 451 -18.49 16.78 -12.38
CA GLU A 451 -17.67 16.99 -11.17
C GLU A 451 -17.93 15.92 -10.09
N GLY A 452 -19.00 15.14 -10.28
CA GLY A 452 -19.57 14.27 -9.27
C GLY A 452 -20.55 15.01 -8.36
N TYR A 453 -21.40 14.25 -7.69
CA TYR A 453 -22.34 14.70 -6.70
C TYR A 453 -21.74 14.52 -5.32
N ASN A 454 -21.79 15.57 -4.50
CA ASN A 454 -21.44 15.52 -3.09
C ASN A 454 -22.68 15.81 -2.26
N TRP A 455 -22.81 15.19 -1.10
CA TRP A 455 -23.92 15.52 -0.21
C TRP A 455 -23.51 15.62 1.24
N SER A 456 -24.27 16.45 1.97
CA SER A 456 -24.15 16.62 3.40
C SER A 456 -25.53 16.56 4.04
N LYS A 457 -25.55 16.29 5.34
CA LYS A 457 -26.80 16.10 6.07
C LYS A 457 -27.07 17.32 6.94
N GLN A 458 -28.32 17.77 6.94
CA GLN A 458 -28.80 18.75 7.90
C GLN A 458 -29.35 18.01 9.13
N GLU A 459 -29.29 18.65 10.31
CA GLU A 459 -29.59 18.02 11.59
C GLU A 459 -31.05 17.53 11.75
N ASN A 460 -31.96 17.83 10.81
CA ASN A 460 -33.40 17.63 10.97
C ASN A 460 -34.04 16.67 9.96
N LEU A 461 -33.54 15.42 9.93
CA LEU A 461 -33.92 14.34 9.00
C LEU A 461 -35.43 14.04 8.97
N THR A 462 -36.15 14.28 10.08
CA THR A 462 -37.57 13.96 10.26
C THR A 462 -38.53 15.03 9.74
N GLY A 463 -38.16 16.31 9.74
CA GLY A 463 -39.03 17.40 9.32
C GLY A 463 -39.03 17.64 7.81
N ASP A 464 -37.85 17.59 7.20
CA ASP A 464 -37.64 18.01 5.80
C ASP A 464 -37.84 16.86 4.79
N VAL A 465 -37.71 15.60 5.23
CA VAL A 465 -37.79 14.43 4.34
C VAL A 465 -39.14 13.72 4.42
N LEU A 466 -39.68 13.49 5.62
CA LEU A 466 -40.97 12.80 5.78
C LEU A 466 -42.17 13.69 5.49
N GLY A 467 -42.01 15.01 5.50
CA GLY A 467 -43.10 15.97 5.51
C GLY A 467 -43.98 15.86 6.76
N THR A 468 -44.83 16.85 6.99
CA THR A 468 -45.72 16.89 8.17
C THR A 468 -47.04 16.14 7.97
N GLU A 469 -47.33 15.71 6.74
CA GLU A 469 -48.61 15.09 6.38
C GLU A 469 -48.53 13.56 6.35
N GLU A 470 -49.57 12.90 6.85
CA GLU A 470 -49.60 11.44 7.03
C GLU A 470 -49.46 10.66 5.71
N HIS A 471 -49.95 11.22 4.61
CA HIS A 471 -49.87 10.61 3.28
C HIS A 471 -48.43 10.49 2.76
N PHE A 472 -47.50 11.33 3.23
CA PHE A 472 -46.08 11.20 2.90
C PHE A 472 -45.48 9.97 3.59
N LYS A 473 -45.81 9.74 4.87
CA LYS A 473 -45.35 8.56 5.62
C LYS A 473 -45.81 7.25 4.97
N GLU A 474 -47.03 7.22 4.43
CA GLU A 474 -47.55 6.07 3.67
C GLU A 474 -46.74 5.80 2.41
N TYR A 475 -46.36 6.85 1.67
CA TYR A 475 -45.49 6.76 0.50
C TYR A 475 -44.12 6.16 0.83
N PHE A 476 -43.52 6.57 1.97
CA PHE A 476 -42.26 6.03 2.46
C PHE A 476 -42.33 4.55 2.78
N VAL A 477 -43.38 4.15 3.51
CA VAL A 477 -43.61 2.74 3.84
C VAL A 477 -43.82 1.93 2.57
N GLU A 478 -44.54 2.46 1.58
CA GLU A 478 -44.74 1.78 0.31
C GLU A 478 -43.41 1.57 -0.43
N ALA A 479 -42.56 2.59 -0.57
CA ALA A 479 -41.28 2.51 -1.28
C ALA A 479 -40.40 1.35 -0.78
N PHE A 480 -40.29 1.18 0.53
CA PHE A 480 -39.42 0.16 1.16
C PHE A 480 -40.06 -1.23 1.23
N ASN A 481 -41.36 -1.36 1.04
CA ASN A 481 -42.08 -2.63 1.16
C ASN A 481 -42.65 -3.18 -0.15
N ARG A 482 -42.74 -2.36 -1.20
CA ARG A 482 -43.37 -2.71 -2.48
C ARG A 482 -42.68 -3.86 -3.20
N TYR A 483 -41.35 -3.95 -3.09
CA TYR A 483 -40.53 -4.95 -3.78
C TYR A 483 -39.96 -5.96 -2.77
N PRO A 484 -40.27 -7.27 -2.90
CA PRO A 484 -39.87 -8.29 -1.92
C PRO A 484 -38.34 -8.38 -1.69
N GLU A 485 -37.52 -8.28 -2.74
CA GLU A 485 -36.05 -8.40 -2.60
C GLU A 485 -35.46 -7.13 -1.97
N VAL A 486 -35.98 -5.95 -2.32
CA VAL A 486 -35.58 -4.66 -1.72
C VAL A 486 -35.99 -4.59 -0.24
N LYS A 487 -37.20 -5.06 0.09
CA LYS A 487 -37.67 -5.18 1.46
C LYS A 487 -36.79 -6.15 2.26
N SER A 488 -36.43 -7.29 1.66
CA SER A 488 -35.55 -8.27 2.30
C SER A 488 -34.15 -7.68 2.54
N PHE A 489 -33.62 -6.92 1.58
CA PHE A 489 -32.36 -6.20 1.69
C PHE A 489 -32.36 -5.25 2.90
N TRP A 490 -33.38 -4.39 3.04
CA TRP A 490 -33.46 -3.44 4.15
C TRP A 490 -33.80 -4.09 5.50
N THR A 491 -34.59 -5.16 5.50
CA THR A 491 -34.87 -5.95 6.71
C THR A 491 -33.58 -6.57 7.25
N ASN A 492 -32.76 -7.14 6.37
CA ASN A 492 -31.45 -7.67 6.75
C ASN A 492 -30.49 -6.57 7.20
N TYR A 493 -30.46 -5.42 6.50
CA TYR A 493 -29.67 -4.26 6.91
C TYR A 493 -29.97 -3.86 8.36
N LEU A 494 -31.25 -3.82 8.75
CA LEU A 494 -31.67 -3.52 10.12
C LEU A 494 -31.28 -4.61 11.13
N GLN A 495 -31.44 -5.89 10.76
CA GLN A 495 -31.04 -7.01 11.62
C GLN A 495 -29.54 -6.99 11.93
N ILE A 496 -28.71 -6.70 10.93
CA ILE A 496 -27.25 -6.67 11.04
C ILE A 496 -26.78 -5.48 11.88
N ASN A 497 -27.27 -4.27 11.58
CA ASN A 497 -26.76 -3.04 12.18
C ASN A 497 -27.38 -2.68 13.53
N HIS A 498 -28.53 -3.28 13.87
CA HIS A 498 -29.23 -2.98 15.13
C HIS A 498 -29.50 -4.19 16.03
N GLN A 499 -29.00 -5.39 15.67
CA GLN A 499 -29.19 -6.62 16.47
C GLN A 499 -30.66 -6.87 16.87
N GLU A 500 -31.60 -6.50 15.99
CA GLU A 500 -33.02 -6.70 16.26
C GLU A 500 -33.37 -8.19 16.04
N GLU A 501 -33.24 -9.01 17.10
CA GLU A 501 -33.44 -10.47 17.11
C GLU A 501 -34.85 -10.94 16.69
N ASN A 502 -35.79 -10.04 16.38
CA ASN A 502 -37.17 -10.38 16.03
C ASN A 502 -37.80 -9.46 14.97
N LEU A 503 -37.09 -9.17 13.87
CA LEU A 503 -37.74 -8.65 12.65
C LEU A 503 -38.33 -9.79 11.81
N GLN A 504 -39.27 -10.56 12.38
CA GLN A 504 -40.31 -11.25 11.60
C GLN A 504 -41.46 -10.29 11.28
N THR A 505 -41.18 -9.00 11.10
CA THR A 505 -42.21 -8.01 10.81
C THR A 505 -42.66 -8.15 9.36
N GLU A 506 -43.97 -8.33 9.15
CA GLU A 506 -44.58 -8.38 7.82
C GLU A 506 -44.29 -7.12 6.97
N LYS A 507 -43.86 -6.00 7.57
CA LYS A 507 -43.51 -4.74 6.87
C LYS A 507 -42.39 -3.97 7.60
N ILE A 508 -41.55 -3.26 6.84
CA ILE A 508 -40.63 -2.23 7.33
C ILE A 508 -41.45 -0.99 7.72
N THR A 509 -41.35 -0.54 8.95
CA THR A 509 -42.14 0.58 9.49
C THR A 509 -41.48 1.93 9.23
N VAL A 510 -42.21 3.04 9.45
CA VAL A 510 -41.65 4.41 9.37
C VAL A 510 -40.45 4.57 10.32
N GLU A 511 -40.53 4.03 11.53
CA GLU A 511 -39.43 4.09 12.51
C GLU A 511 -38.18 3.33 12.03
N SER A 512 -38.39 2.17 11.41
CA SER A 512 -37.31 1.39 10.79
C SER A 512 -36.66 2.12 9.61
N ILE A 513 -37.44 2.80 8.77
CA ILE A 513 -36.95 3.59 7.64
C ILE A 513 -36.13 4.80 8.14
N LEU A 514 -36.60 5.46 9.21
CA LEU A 514 -35.86 6.56 9.83
C LEU A 514 -34.53 6.10 10.42
N LYS A 515 -34.49 4.93 11.06
CA LYS A 515 -33.23 4.31 11.53
C LYS A 515 -32.28 4.05 10.36
N ILE A 516 -32.76 3.49 9.25
CA ILE A 516 -31.95 3.33 8.03
C ILE A 516 -31.37 4.68 7.58
N GLY A 517 -32.21 5.72 7.50
CA GLY A 517 -31.77 7.06 7.14
C GLY A 517 -30.72 7.62 8.11
N GLN A 518 -30.85 7.34 9.42
CA GLN A 518 -29.92 7.75 10.49
C GLN A 518 -28.63 6.92 10.57
N ASP A 519 -28.61 5.71 10.04
CA ASP A 519 -27.40 4.88 9.99
C ASP A 519 -26.55 5.22 8.77
N LEU A 520 -27.19 5.31 7.61
CA LEU A 520 -26.59 5.95 6.44
C LEU A 520 -26.13 7.37 6.82
N ALA A 521 -26.89 8.02 7.71
CA ALA A 521 -26.58 9.14 8.60
C ALA A 521 -25.15 9.36 9.11
N ASN A 522 -24.72 8.40 9.93
CA ASN A 522 -23.68 8.51 10.95
C ASN A 522 -22.38 7.80 10.54
N ASP A 523 -22.29 7.35 9.29
CA ASP A 523 -21.09 6.75 8.74
C ASP A 523 -20.01 7.82 8.53
N LYS A 524 -19.23 8.09 9.59
CA LYS A 524 -18.12 9.07 9.62
C LYS A 524 -16.99 8.78 8.62
N ASN A 525 -17.08 7.68 7.85
CA ASN A 525 -16.10 7.25 6.87
C ASN A 525 -16.50 7.53 5.41
N MET A 526 -17.70 8.09 5.15
CA MET A 526 -18.08 8.52 3.80
C MET A 526 -17.90 10.04 3.64
N MET A 527 -16.82 10.45 2.96
CA MET A 527 -16.99 11.59 2.06
C MET A 527 -17.98 11.14 1.00
N HIS A 528 -19.22 11.61 1.12
CA HIS A 528 -20.34 11.24 0.28
C HIS A 528 -20.16 11.81 -1.13
N GLN A 529 -19.36 11.13 -1.96
CA GLN A 529 -19.12 11.50 -3.35
C GLN A 529 -19.59 10.38 -4.28
N TYR A 530 -20.40 10.75 -5.27
CA TYR A 530 -20.82 9.88 -6.37
C TYR A 530 -20.46 10.56 -7.69
N SER A 531 -19.49 10.01 -8.42
CA SER A 531 -19.18 10.45 -9.78
C SER A 531 -19.81 9.49 -10.77
N PRO A 532 -20.73 9.94 -11.64
CA PRO A 532 -21.33 9.10 -12.67
C PRO A 532 -20.26 8.51 -13.57
N SER A 533 -20.44 7.24 -13.95
CA SER A 533 -19.43 6.53 -14.74
C SER A 533 -19.41 6.99 -16.21
N ASN A 534 -20.51 7.60 -16.68
CA ASN A 534 -20.70 8.03 -18.08
C ASN A 534 -21.43 9.38 -18.19
N PRO A 535 -20.81 10.54 -17.90
CA PRO A 535 -21.52 11.83 -17.80
C PRO A 535 -22.13 12.38 -19.11
N ASP A 536 -21.73 11.89 -20.28
CA ASP A 536 -22.04 12.54 -21.58
C ASP A 536 -23.05 11.80 -22.50
N THR A 537 -23.70 10.73 -22.05
CA THR A 537 -24.76 10.07 -22.84
C THR A 537 -26.11 10.80 -22.67
N PHE A 538 -26.37 11.75 -23.56
CA PHE A 538 -27.66 12.46 -23.70
C PHE A 538 -28.84 11.47 -23.89
N PHE A 539 -29.85 11.55 -23.03
CA PHE A 539 -31.17 10.96 -23.29
C PHE A 539 -31.86 11.76 -24.40
N ASN A 540 -32.08 11.11 -25.53
CA ASN A 540 -33.11 11.48 -26.49
C ASN A 540 -34.15 10.36 -26.50
N ILE A 541 -34.86 10.17 -25.38
CA ILE A 541 -36.04 9.31 -25.35
C ILE A 541 -37.25 10.22 -25.57
N LYS A 542 -37.79 10.15 -26.79
CA LYS A 542 -39.15 10.62 -27.10
C LYS A 542 -40.15 9.75 -26.33
N TYR A 543 -41.10 10.40 -25.68
CA TYR A 543 -42.38 9.80 -25.26
C TYR A 543 -43.14 9.23 -26.47
#